data_AF-A0A0K3BK27-F1
#
_entry.id   AF-A0A0K3BK27-F1
#
_cell.length_a   1.000
_cell.length_b   1.000
_cell.length_c   1.000
_cell.angle_alpha   90.00
_cell.angle_beta   90.00
_cell.angle_gamma   90.00
#
_symmetry.space_group_name_H-M   'P 1'
#
loop_
_entity.id
_entity.type
_entity.pdbx_description
1 polymer ?
#
loop_
_entity_poly.entity_id
_entity_poly.type
_entity_poly.pdbx_seq_one_letter_code
_entity_poly.pdbx_strand_id
1 'polypeptide(L)'
;MMATTMGLPNTASKPVLGATDSGAAAAAGILPGDQVLAVAGKPTPTWQEMVGVVRAQSGPTPVQVRRGDEVLTFSVDVPRVYREGVGEIGVIGASVQVNFQYGPLDAVGATTSYTGQMFAQTFQRLIEMPQRVPALVTAVFGGERDRNTPVSVVGASRLGGEAAEAGLWSVFLLLLAGLNFFLGVFNLLPLLPMDGGHIAVTWYEKIRDKIRGLRGRPAIGPVDYTRLATVTMALVVVGGLFVVLTITADIVNPIRLT
;
A
#
# COMPACT_ATOMS: atom_id res chain seq x y z
N MET A 1 2.37 1.15 -32.23
CA MET A 1 2.64 2.06 -31.10
C MET A 1 2.75 1.22 -29.84
N MET A 2 3.96 1.05 -29.30
CA MET A 2 4.13 0.37 -28.01
C MET A 2 3.93 1.41 -26.91
N ALA A 3 2.95 1.18 -26.04
CA ALA A 3 2.72 2.03 -24.88
C ALA A 3 3.71 1.64 -23.78
N THR A 4 4.72 2.48 -23.56
CA THR A 4 5.60 2.37 -22.39
C THR A 4 4.88 2.97 -21.19
N THR A 5 4.13 2.16 -20.45
CA THR A 5 3.61 2.54 -19.14
C THR A 5 4.71 2.37 -18.10
N MET A 6 5.09 3.45 -17.40
CA MET A 6 5.76 3.37 -16.10
C MET A 6 4.79 2.73 -15.10
N GLY A 7 4.70 1.40 -15.11
CA GLY A 7 3.90 0.66 -14.14
C GLY A 7 4.59 0.70 -12.78
N LEU A 8 3.84 0.92 -11.71
CA LEU A 8 4.33 0.67 -10.36
C LEU A 8 4.75 -0.80 -10.26
N PRO A 9 5.92 -1.12 -9.69
CA PRO A 9 6.43 -2.48 -9.65
C PRO A 9 5.44 -3.41 -8.94
N ASN A 10 4.93 -4.41 -9.66
CA ASN A 10 4.09 -5.44 -9.06
C ASN A 10 4.98 -6.33 -8.20
N THR A 11 5.03 -6.11 -6.89
CA THR A 11 5.91 -6.86 -5.99
C THR A 11 5.52 -8.34 -5.83
N ALA A 12 4.35 -8.75 -6.35
CA ALA A 12 3.92 -10.14 -6.44
C ALA A 12 4.40 -10.84 -7.73
N SER A 13 5.09 -10.14 -8.65
CA SER A 13 5.68 -10.76 -9.83
C SER A 13 6.95 -11.53 -9.50
N LYS A 14 7.38 -12.38 -10.44
CA LYS A 14 8.69 -13.06 -10.40
C LYS A 14 9.80 -12.02 -10.16
N PRO A 15 10.82 -12.32 -9.34
CA PRO A 15 11.88 -11.36 -9.04
C PRO A 15 12.90 -11.28 -10.18
N VAL A 16 12.53 -10.57 -11.25
CA VAL A 16 13.42 -10.29 -12.38
C VAL A 16 14.09 -8.95 -12.16
N LEU A 17 15.42 -8.95 -12.17
CA LEU A 17 16.21 -7.75 -11.89
C LEU A 17 16.17 -6.78 -13.07
N GLY A 18 15.93 -5.50 -12.78
CA GLY A 18 16.01 -4.39 -13.73
C GLY A 18 17.44 -3.89 -13.85
N ALA A 19 17.65 -2.57 -13.83
CA ALA A 19 19.00 -2.01 -13.84
C ALA A 19 19.79 -2.51 -12.62
N THR A 20 20.99 -3.01 -12.88
CA THR A 20 22.00 -3.45 -11.90
C THR A 20 23.29 -2.66 -12.10
N ASP A 21 23.19 -1.39 -12.50
CA ASP A 21 24.32 -0.60 -13.00
C ASP A 21 25.26 -0.15 -11.86
N SER A 22 24.84 -0.32 -10.61
CA SER A 22 25.65 -0.06 -9.41
C SER A 22 25.16 -0.90 -8.22
N GLY A 23 26.06 -1.30 -7.33
CA GLY A 23 25.72 -2.01 -6.08
C GLY A 23 26.30 -3.43 -5.96
N ALA A 24 26.00 -4.11 -4.85
CA ALA A 24 26.56 -5.42 -4.51
C ALA A 24 26.18 -6.52 -5.51
N ALA A 25 24.97 -6.47 -6.08
CA ALA A 25 24.55 -7.40 -7.13
C ALA A 25 25.41 -7.24 -8.40
N ALA A 26 25.68 -6.00 -8.80
CA ALA A 26 26.54 -5.69 -9.94
C ALA A 26 27.97 -6.19 -9.71
N ALA A 27 28.51 -5.92 -8.51
CA ALA A 27 29.85 -6.35 -8.11
C ALA A 27 30.00 -7.87 -8.09
N ALA A 28 28.91 -8.60 -7.79
CA ALA A 28 28.87 -10.05 -7.83
C ALA A 28 28.67 -10.64 -9.24
N GLY A 29 28.47 -9.81 -10.28
CA GLY A 29 28.29 -10.25 -11.66
C GLY A 29 26.85 -10.61 -12.04
N ILE A 30 25.88 -10.20 -11.22
CA ILE A 30 24.45 -10.30 -11.54
C ILE A 30 24.08 -9.20 -12.55
N LEU A 31 23.31 -9.57 -13.57
CA LEU A 31 23.00 -8.70 -14.71
C LEU A 31 21.50 -8.35 -14.75
N PRO A 32 21.14 -7.26 -15.46
CA PRO A 32 19.73 -6.96 -15.76
C PRO A 32 19.09 -8.11 -16.53
N GLY A 33 17.87 -8.48 -16.16
CA GLY A 33 17.12 -9.61 -16.72
C GLY A 33 17.31 -10.94 -16.00
N ASP A 34 18.26 -11.04 -15.06
CA ASP A 34 18.40 -12.23 -14.21
C ASP A 34 17.16 -12.42 -13.32
N GLN A 35 16.61 -13.63 -13.28
CA GLN A 35 15.52 -13.97 -12.35
C GLN A 35 16.10 -14.59 -11.08
N VAL A 36 15.90 -13.95 -9.93
CA VAL A 36 16.32 -14.53 -8.65
C VAL A 36 15.43 -15.73 -8.30
N LEU A 37 16.03 -16.86 -7.95
CA LEU A 37 15.31 -18.08 -7.55
C LEU A 37 15.36 -18.30 -6.04
N ALA A 38 16.50 -17.99 -5.44
CA ALA A 38 16.70 -18.14 -4.01
C ALA A 38 17.78 -17.18 -3.49
N VAL A 39 17.63 -16.75 -2.24
CA VAL A 39 18.61 -15.95 -1.50
C VAL A 39 18.90 -16.66 -0.18
N ALA A 40 20.18 -16.84 0.16
CA ALA A 40 20.60 -17.56 1.37
C ALA A 40 19.95 -18.97 1.49
N GLY A 41 19.74 -19.65 0.34
CA GLY A 41 19.09 -20.96 0.28
C GLY A 41 17.57 -20.95 0.46
N LYS A 42 16.94 -19.79 0.67
CA LYS A 42 15.47 -19.65 0.75
C LYS A 42 14.89 -19.33 -0.63
N PRO A 43 13.91 -20.11 -1.13
CA PRO A 43 13.22 -19.80 -2.38
C PRO A 43 12.54 -18.43 -2.32
N THR A 44 12.61 -17.67 -3.41
CA THR A 44 12.00 -16.33 -3.51
C THR A 44 11.13 -16.27 -4.77
N PRO A 45 9.92 -16.84 -4.76
CA PRO A 45 9.01 -16.85 -5.92
C PRO A 45 8.49 -15.46 -6.31
N THR A 46 8.47 -14.51 -5.36
CA THR A 46 8.00 -13.13 -5.59
C THR A 46 9.09 -12.09 -5.28
N TRP A 47 8.98 -10.92 -5.89
CA TRP A 47 9.85 -9.78 -5.58
C TRP A 47 9.78 -9.37 -4.10
N GLN A 48 8.59 -9.39 -3.51
CA GLN A 48 8.39 -9.06 -2.11
C GLN A 48 9.13 -10.04 -1.18
N GLU A 49 9.07 -11.34 -1.47
CA GLU A 49 9.81 -12.36 -0.71
C GLU A 49 11.31 -12.22 -0.88
N MET A 50 11.79 -11.96 -2.11
CA MET A 50 13.20 -11.68 -2.36
C MET A 50 13.72 -10.51 -1.51
N VAL A 51 13.02 -9.37 -1.55
CA VAL A 51 13.38 -8.19 -0.76
C VAL A 51 13.34 -8.50 0.74
N GLY A 52 12.33 -9.25 1.19
CA GLY A 52 12.20 -9.67 2.58
C GLY A 52 13.41 -10.50 3.05
N VAL A 53 13.83 -11.48 2.25
CA VAL A 53 14.99 -12.33 2.57
C VAL A 53 16.28 -11.52 2.55
N VAL A 54 16.50 -10.69 1.52
CA VAL A 54 17.71 -9.85 1.38
C VAL A 54 17.89 -8.89 2.55
N ARG A 55 16.81 -8.25 3.03
CA ARG A 55 16.88 -7.31 4.16
C ARG A 55 17.43 -7.92 5.44
N ALA A 56 17.25 -9.22 5.62
CA ALA A 56 17.72 -9.95 6.79
C ALA A 56 19.20 -10.39 6.67
N GLN A 57 19.81 -10.29 5.48
CA GLN A 57 21.18 -10.73 5.25
C GLN A 57 22.22 -9.63 5.48
N SER A 58 23.46 -10.04 5.68
CA SER A 58 24.64 -9.19 5.73
C SER A 58 25.87 -9.99 5.39
N GLY A 59 26.81 -9.37 4.66
CA GLY A 59 28.03 -10.04 4.25
C GLY A 59 27.82 -11.02 3.09
N PRO A 60 28.77 -11.93 2.84
CA PRO A 60 28.72 -12.90 1.74
C PRO A 60 27.48 -13.79 1.80
N THR A 61 26.58 -13.60 0.84
CA THR A 61 25.28 -14.27 0.77
C THR A 61 25.12 -14.97 -0.58
N PRO A 62 24.83 -16.28 -0.61
CA PRO A 62 24.59 -16.97 -1.87
C PRO A 62 23.24 -16.56 -2.47
N VAL A 63 23.27 -16.11 -3.72
CA VAL A 63 22.11 -15.74 -4.52
C VAL A 63 22.06 -16.62 -5.76
N GLN A 64 21.00 -17.41 -5.89
CA GLN A 64 20.76 -18.22 -7.08
C GLN A 64 19.90 -17.41 -8.05
N VAL A 65 20.37 -17.29 -9.29
CA VAL A 65 19.65 -16.61 -10.36
C VAL A 65 19.53 -17.52 -11.58
N ARG A 66 18.47 -17.31 -12.35
CA ARG A 66 18.29 -17.89 -13.68
C ARG A 66 18.63 -16.83 -14.72
N ARG A 67 19.59 -17.14 -15.58
CA ARG A 67 19.99 -16.33 -16.73
C ARG A 67 19.73 -17.14 -18.00
N GLY A 68 18.66 -16.80 -18.72
CA GLY A 68 18.16 -17.68 -19.80
C GLY A 68 17.72 -19.03 -19.23
N ASP A 69 18.34 -20.12 -19.70
CA ASP A 69 18.06 -21.49 -19.25
C ASP A 69 19.01 -21.99 -18.14
N GLU A 70 20.07 -21.24 -17.83
CA GLU A 70 21.07 -21.62 -16.85
C GLU A 70 20.74 -21.10 -15.44
N VAL A 71 21.04 -21.90 -14.43
CA VAL A 71 20.97 -21.50 -13.02
C VAL A 71 22.39 -21.25 -12.51
N LEU A 72 22.66 -20.00 -12.17
CA LEU A 72 23.94 -19.53 -11.68
C LEU A 72 23.84 -19.18 -10.20
N THR A 73 24.90 -19.43 -9.43
CA THR A 73 24.99 -19.04 -8.02
C THR A 73 26.08 -18.01 -7.86
N PHE A 74 25.72 -16.84 -7.34
CA PHE A 74 26.65 -15.75 -7.06
C PHE A 74 26.78 -15.55 -5.55
N SER A 75 27.99 -15.21 -5.09
CA SER A 75 28.19 -14.75 -3.72
C SER A 75 28.12 -13.23 -3.71
N VAL A 76 27.03 -12.69 -3.18
CA VAL A 76 26.80 -11.25 -3.08
C VAL A 76 27.20 -10.79 -1.69
N ASP A 77 28.17 -9.89 -1.59
CA ASP A 77 28.50 -9.26 -0.31
C ASP A 77 27.44 -8.20 0.02
N VAL A 78 26.47 -8.54 0.88
CA VAL A 78 25.30 -7.69 1.14
C VAL A 78 25.66 -6.59 2.15
N PRO A 79 25.78 -5.31 1.72
CA PRO A 79 26.00 -4.21 2.65
C PRO A 79 24.77 -3.98 3.52
N ARG A 80 25.02 -3.62 4.78
CA ARG A 80 24.02 -3.03 5.67
C ARG A 80 23.96 -1.54 5.41
N VAL A 81 22.75 -1.04 5.14
CA VAL A 81 22.48 0.40 5.09
C VAL A 81 21.46 0.73 6.17
N TYR A 82 21.73 1.81 6.89
CA TYR A 82 20.77 2.35 7.83
C TYR A 82 19.63 3.01 7.05
N ARG A 83 18.40 2.53 7.27
CA ARG A 83 17.20 3.18 6.78
C ARG A 83 16.39 3.66 7.98
N GLU A 84 16.21 4.98 8.04
CA GLU A 84 15.42 5.62 9.08
C GLU A 84 14.01 5.00 9.16
N GLY A 85 13.57 4.62 10.37
CA GLY A 85 12.29 3.96 10.63
C GLY A 85 12.23 2.44 10.39
N VAL A 86 13.29 1.82 9.84
CA VAL A 86 13.37 0.35 9.64
C VAL A 86 14.60 -0.24 10.34
N GLY A 87 15.62 0.57 10.61
CA GLY A 87 16.91 0.14 11.16
C GLY A 87 17.89 -0.27 10.05
N GLU A 88 18.95 -1.00 10.43
CA GLU A 88 19.92 -1.50 9.45
C GLU A 88 19.35 -2.66 8.64
N ILE A 89 19.31 -2.52 7.32
CA ILE A 89 18.81 -3.53 6.40
C ILE A 89 19.85 -3.89 5.35
N GLY A 90 19.85 -5.16 4.93
CA GLY A 90 20.63 -5.61 3.78
C GLY A 90 20.06 -5.07 2.47
N VAL A 91 20.92 -4.59 1.58
CA VAL A 91 20.53 -4.18 0.22
C VAL A 91 21.53 -4.70 -0.81
N ILE A 92 21.03 -5.16 -1.97
CA ILE A 92 21.90 -5.65 -3.07
C ILE A 92 22.01 -4.66 -4.23
N GLY A 93 21.31 -3.51 -4.17
CA GLY A 93 21.41 -2.45 -5.19
C GLY A 93 20.76 -2.80 -6.53
N ALA A 94 19.78 -3.70 -6.56
CA ALA A 94 19.05 -4.02 -7.79
C ALA A 94 17.68 -3.31 -7.84
N SER A 95 17.36 -2.69 -8.96
CA SER A 95 16.05 -2.09 -9.21
C SER A 95 15.07 -3.13 -9.78
N VAL A 96 13.75 -2.93 -9.58
CA VAL A 96 12.74 -3.72 -10.30
C VAL A 96 12.78 -3.31 -11.77
N GLN A 97 12.69 -4.26 -12.70
CA GLN A 97 12.46 -3.92 -14.10
C GLN A 97 11.11 -3.18 -14.21
N VAL A 98 11.15 -1.86 -14.42
CA VAL A 98 9.97 -1.00 -14.56
C VAL A 98 9.36 -1.03 -15.97
N ASN A 99 10.02 -1.69 -16.91
CA ASN A 99 9.52 -1.91 -18.27
C ASN A 99 8.90 -3.29 -18.39
N PHE A 100 7.65 -3.42 -17.95
CA PHE A 100 6.85 -4.59 -18.32
C PHE A 100 6.22 -4.35 -19.68
N GLN A 101 6.62 -5.13 -20.68
CA GLN A 101 5.84 -5.28 -21.91
C GLN A 101 4.68 -6.23 -21.62
N TYR A 102 3.56 -5.70 -21.10
CA TYR A 102 2.34 -6.50 -20.98
C TYR A 102 1.61 -6.54 -22.32
N GLY A 103 1.21 -7.73 -22.77
CA GLY A 103 0.18 -7.85 -23.81
C GLY A 103 -1.16 -7.26 -23.31
N PRO A 104 -2.05 -6.79 -24.20
CA PRO A 104 -3.31 -6.14 -23.82
C PRO A 104 -4.20 -6.97 -22.88
N LEU A 105 -4.15 -8.30 -22.96
CA LEU A 105 -4.95 -9.21 -22.14
C LEU A 105 -4.32 -9.49 -20.76
N ASP A 106 -3.00 -9.66 -20.69
CA ASP A 106 -2.27 -9.86 -19.43
C ASP A 106 -2.24 -8.58 -18.58
N ALA A 107 -2.25 -7.41 -19.23
CA ALA A 107 -2.33 -6.11 -18.56
C ALA A 107 -3.63 -5.94 -17.76
N VAL A 108 -4.76 -6.48 -18.23
CA VAL A 108 -6.06 -6.37 -17.55
C VAL A 108 -6.07 -7.22 -16.28
N GLY A 109 -5.57 -8.45 -16.34
CA GLY A 109 -5.43 -9.34 -15.19
C GLY A 109 -4.46 -8.78 -14.14
N ALA A 110 -3.29 -8.30 -14.58
CA ALA A 110 -2.30 -7.67 -13.70
C ALA A 110 -2.84 -6.39 -13.04
N THR A 111 -3.53 -5.54 -13.79
CA THR A 111 -4.13 -4.30 -13.25
C THR A 111 -5.24 -4.61 -12.26
N THR A 112 -6.12 -5.56 -12.57
CA THR A 112 -7.22 -5.94 -11.66
C THR A 112 -6.70 -6.50 -10.35
N SER A 113 -5.70 -7.38 -10.41
CA SER A 113 -5.06 -7.94 -9.20
C SER A 113 -4.31 -6.88 -8.40
N TYR A 114 -3.56 -5.99 -9.06
CA TYR A 114 -2.87 -4.87 -8.42
C TYR A 114 -3.84 -3.91 -7.73
N THR A 115 -4.88 -3.46 -8.45
CA THR A 115 -5.93 -2.61 -7.88
C THR A 115 -6.65 -3.31 -6.73
N GLY A 116 -6.93 -4.61 -6.85
CA GLY A 116 -7.54 -5.41 -5.78
C GLY A 116 -6.65 -5.50 -4.53
N GLN A 117 -5.34 -5.70 -4.70
CA GLN A 117 -4.38 -5.69 -3.58
C GLN A 117 -4.30 -4.30 -2.93
N MET A 118 -4.22 -3.24 -3.74
CA MET A 118 -4.19 -1.87 -3.23
C MET A 118 -5.47 -1.53 -2.47
N PHE A 119 -6.62 -1.96 -2.98
CA PHE A 119 -7.91 -1.84 -2.29
C PHE A 119 -7.88 -2.58 -0.95
N ALA A 120 -7.47 -3.86 -0.94
CA ALA A 120 -7.43 -4.67 0.27
C ALA A 120 -6.50 -4.07 1.34
N GLN A 121 -5.31 -3.61 0.95
CA GLN A 121 -4.37 -2.95 1.86
C GLN A 121 -4.94 -1.65 2.43
N THR A 122 -5.53 -0.81 1.58
CA THR A 122 -6.16 0.45 2.02
C THR A 122 -7.33 0.18 2.96
N PHE A 123 -8.18 -0.79 2.62
CA PHE A 123 -9.31 -1.19 3.45
C PHE A 123 -8.86 -1.74 4.81
N GLN A 124 -7.81 -2.56 4.82
CA GLN A 124 -7.22 -3.06 6.06
C GLN A 124 -6.68 -1.91 6.93
N ARG A 125 -5.95 -0.96 6.34
CA ARG A 125 -5.46 0.24 7.05
C ARG A 125 -6.59 1.07 7.64
N LEU A 126 -7.73 1.16 6.96
CA LEU A 126 -8.93 1.85 7.46
C LEU A 126 -9.51 1.15 8.70
N ILE A 127 -9.59 -0.18 8.69
CA ILE A 127 -10.08 -0.95 9.85
C ILE A 127 -9.12 -0.85 11.03
N GLU A 128 -7.81 -0.79 10.77
CA GLU A 128 -6.78 -0.66 11.79
C GLU A 128 -6.63 0.77 12.35
N MET A 129 -7.22 1.78 11.71
CA MET A 129 -7.09 3.19 12.12
C MET A 129 -7.44 3.47 13.59
N PRO A 130 -8.54 2.95 14.17
CA PRO A 130 -8.88 3.20 15.58
C PRO A 130 -7.76 2.80 16.54
N GLN A 131 -7.00 1.76 16.21
CA GLN A 131 -5.87 1.28 17.02
C GLN A 131 -4.68 2.26 17.00
N ARG A 132 -4.62 3.16 16.01
CA ARG A 132 -3.58 4.19 15.85
C ARG A 132 -3.91 5.49 16.59
N VAL A 133 -5.13 5.66 17.11
CA VAL A 133 -5.55 6.86 17.84
C VAL A 133 -4.67 7.14 19.07
N PRO A 134 -4.34 6.16 19.94
CA PRO A 134 -3.48 6.43 21.11
C PRO A 134 -2.11 6.97 20.70
N ALA A 135 -1.49 6.42 19.65
CA ALA A 135 -0.21 6.89 19.14
C ALA A 135 -0.28 8.34 18.61
N LEU A 136 -1.39 8.70 17.95
CA LEU A 136 -1.63 10.08 17.51
C LEU A 136 -1.75 11.05 18.68
N VAL A 137 -2.49 10.67 19.73
CA VAL A 137 -2.61 11.48 20.95
C VAL A 137 -1.24 11.67 21.60
N THR A 138 -0.46 10.60 21.77
CA THR A 138 0.90 10.68 22.32
C THR A 138 1.80 11.59 21.48
N ALA A 139 1.72 11.53 20.15
CA ALA A 139 2.51 12.37 19.26
C ALA A 139 2.14 13.87 19.35
N VAL A 140 0.87 14.19 19.60
CA VAL A 140 0.41 15.57 19.85
C VAL A 140 1.00 16.13 21.15
N PHE A 141 1.18 15.30 22.17
CA PHE A 141 1.73 15.70 23.48
C PHE A 141 3.26 15.56 23.60
N GLY A 142 3.97 15.49 22.47
CA GLY A 142 5.44 15.50 22.44
C GLY A 142 6.11 14.12 22.33
N GLY A 143 5.35 13.05 22.08
CA GLY A 143 5.91 11.75 21.70
C GLY A 143 6.39 11.68 20.25
N GLU A 144 7.09 10.59 19.91
CA GLU A 144 7.59 10.36 18.56
C GLU A 144 6.46 10.21 17.53
N ARG A 145 6.64 10.83 16.36
CA ARG A 145 5.71 10.75 15.22
C ARG A 145 6.13 9.63 14.28
N ASP A 146 5.54 8.44 14.42
CA ASP A 146 5.77 7.33 13.47
C ASP A 146 5.27 7.74 12.07
N ARG A 147 6.08 7.53 11.01
CA ARG A 147 5.70 7.81 9.61
C ARG A 147 4.52 6.95 9.10
N ASN A 148 4.13 5.88 9.80
CA ASN A 148 2.99 5.00 9.45
C ASN A 148 1.65 5.44 10.05
N THR A 149 1.63 6.55 10.76
CA THR A 149 0.42 7.09 11.37
C THR A 149 -0.45 7.82 10.35
N PRO A 150 -1.77 7.93 10.60
CA PRO A 150 -2.68 8.70 9.75
C PRO A 150 -2.20 10.14 9.54
N VAL A 151 -2.30 10.61 8.29
CA VAL A 151 -2.00 11.98 7.87
C VAL A 151 -3.32 12.68 7.54
N SER A 152 -3.48 13.91 8.03
CA SER A 152 -4.64 14.75 7.73
C SER A 152 -4.54 15.37 6.34
N VAL A 153 -5.64 15.98 5.90
CA VAL A 153 -5.66 16.78 4.65
C VAL A 153 -4.62 17.91 4.68
N VAL A 154 -4.37 18.50 5.86
CA VAL A 154 -3.37 19.56 6.05
C VAL A 154 -1.95 18.99 5.89
N GLY A 155 -1.66 17.85 6.52
CA GLY A 155 -0.38 17.17 6.37
C GLY A 155 -0.11 16.73 4.93
N ALA A 156 -1.12 16.15 4.26
CA ALA A 156 -1.00 15.75 2.86
C ALA A 156 -0.76 16.95 1.92
N SER A 157 -1.40 18.10 2.20
CA SER A 157 -1.19 19.33 1.43
C SER A 157 0.22 19.89 1.63
N ARG A 158 0.77 19.83 2.86
CA ARG A 158 2.16 20.22 3.15
C ARG A 158 3.15 19.32 2.41
N LEU A 159 2.99 18.00 2.51
CA LEU A 159 3.84 17.02 1.81
C LEU A 159 3.76 17.21 0.28
N GLY A 160 2.57 17.51 -0.25
CA GLY A 160 2.38 17.85 -1.66
C GLY A 160 3.08 19.15 -2.06
N GLY A 161 3.03 20.18 -1.21
CA GLY A 161 3.75 21.44 -1.40
C GLY A 161 5.27 21.25 -1.41
N GLU A 162 5.80 20.54 -0.42
CA GLU A 162 7.24 20.18 -0.36
C GLU A 162 7.67 19.42 -1.62
N ALA A 163 6.87 18.46 -2.09
CA ALA A 163 7.16 17.72 -3.31
C ALA A 163 7.15 18.62 -4.56
N ALA A 164 6.20 19.55 -4.67
CA ALA A 164 6.12 20.48 -5.80
C ALA A 164 7.29 21.48 -5.80
N GLU A 165 7.62 22.05 -4.64
CA GLU A 165 8.75 22.98 -4.47
C GLU A 165 10.10 22.30 -4.76
N ALA A 166 10.26 21.04 -4.36
CA ALA A 166 11.45 20.24 -4.67
C ALA A 166 11.50 19.73 -6.12
N GLY A 167 10.52 20.07 -6.97
CA GLY A 167 10.41 19.60 -8.35
C GLY A 167 10.06 18.11 -8.49
N LEU A 168 9.66 17.45 -7.41
CA LEU A 168 9.30 16.03 -7.34
C LEU A 168 7.84 15.81 -7.79
N TRP A 169 7.53 16.19 -9.03
CA TRP A 169 6.18 16.08 -9.58
C TRP A 169 5.61 14.66 -9.59
N SER A 170 6.46 13.63 -9.73
CA SER A 170 6.06 12.24 -9.63
C SER A 170 5.53 11.88 -8.22
N VAL A 171 6.19 12.38 -7.17
CA VAL A 171 5.76 12.20 -5.78
C VAL A 171 4.47 12.97 -5.53
N PHE A 172 4.36 14.20 -6.03
CA PHE A 172 3.12 14.99 -5.94
C PHE A 172 1.93 14.23 -6.56
N LEU A 173 2.07 13.75 -7.80
CA LEU A 173 1.01 13.01 -8.49
C LEU A 173 0.68 11.69 -7.77
N LEU A 174 1.68 11.01 -7.21
CA LEU A 174 1.47 9.80 -6.41
C LEU A 174 0.70 10.09 -5.11
N LEU A 175 1.02 11.17 -4.41
CA LEU A 175 0.29 11.61 -3.21
C LEU A 175 -1.15 11.97 -3.56
N LEU A 176 -1.36 12.71 -4.65
CA LEU A 176 -2.69 13.09 -5.12
C LEU A 176 -3.53 11.85 -5.50
N ALA A 177 -2.95 10.92 -6.26
CA ALA A 177 -3.62 9.68 -6.64
C ALA A 177 -3.92 8.82 -5.41
N GLY A 178 -2.96 8.69 -4.48
CA GLY A 178 -3.11 7.94 -3.24
C GLY A 178 -4.21 8.50 -2.34
N LEU A 179 -4.29 9.83 -2.20
CA LEU A 179 -5.35 10.51 -1.43
C LEU A 179 -6.73 10.25 -2.05
N ASN A 180 -6.88 10.44 -3.36
CA ASN A 180 -8.15 10.20 -4.05
C ASN A 180 -8.58 8.73 -3.96
N PHE A 181 -7.64 7.80 -4.10
CA PHE A 181 -7.92 6.38 -3.94
C PHE A 181 -8.34 6.06 -2.50
N PHE A 182 -7.63 6.60 -1.50
CA PHE A 182 -7.98 6.43 -0.09
C PHE A 182 -9.39 6.95 0.20
N LEU A 183 -9.74 8.15 -0.27
CA LEU A 183 -11.10 8.71 -0.14
C LEU A 183 -12.14 7.83 -0.84
N GLY A 184 -11.82 7.30 -2.02
CA GLY A 184 -12.68 6.36 -2.72
C GLY A 184 -12.96 5.09 -1.90
N VAL A 185 -11.92 4.47 -1.32
CA VAL A 185 -12.09 3.29 -0.45
C VAL A 185 -12.82 3.64 0.85
N PHE A 186 -12.55 4.82 1.44
CA PHE A 186 -13.22 5.31 2.64
C PHE A 186 -14.74 5.48 2.40
N ASN A 187 -15.12 6.06 1.26
CA ASN A 187 -16.53 6.23 0.90
C ASN A 187 -17.26 4.91 0.63
N LEU A 188 -16.53 3.80 0.39
CA LEU A 188 -17.10 2.47 0.24
C LEU A 188 -17.30 1.74 1.58
N LEU A 189 -16.85 2.29 2.71
CA LEU A 189 -17.08 1.69 4.02
C LEU A 189 -18.59 1.53 4.28
N PRO A 190 -19.04 0.40 4.87
CA PRO A 190 -20.44 0.12 5.14
C PRO A 190 -20.94 0.89 6.39
N LEU A 191 -20.74 2.20 6.41
CA LEU A 191 -21.01 3.09 7.53
C LEU A 191 -21.70 4.35 6.99
N LEU A 192 -22.81 4.75 7.59
CA LEU A 192 -23.41 6.06 7.29
C LEU A 192 -22.56 7.15 7.97
N PRO A 193 -22.36 8.33 7.33
CA PRO A 193 -23.06 8.84 6.15
C PRO A 193 -22.39 8.52 4.80
N MET A 194 -21.41 7.62 4.75
CA MET A 194 -20.71 7.28 3.51
C MET A 194 -21.62 6.54 2.53
N ASP A 195 -21.32 6.62 1.23
CA ASP A 195 -22.09 5.98 0.16
C ASP A 195 -22.19 4.46 0.35
N GLY A 196 -21.12 3.82 0.83
CA GLY A 196 -21.09 2.41 1.18
C GLY A 196 -22.11 2.02 2.25
N GLY A 197 -22.53 2.93 3.13
CA GLY A 197 -23.61 2.73 4.10
C GLY A 197 -24.97 2.53 3.42
N HIS A 198 -25.28 3.31 2.38
CA HIS A 198 -26.49 3.12 1.59
C HIS A 198 -26.47 1.80 0.80
N ILE A 199 -25.31 1.46 0.23
CA ILE A 199 -25.09 0.16 -0.42
C ILE A 199 -25.33 -0.97 0.59
N ALA A 200 -24.75 -0.90 1.79
CA ALA A 200 -24.92 -1.93 2.81
C ALA A 200 -26.40 -2.11 3.22
N VAL A 201 -27.15 -1.03 3.39
CA VAL A 201 -28.59 -1.09 3.72
C VAL A 201 -29.39 -1.73 2.59
N THR A 202 -29.18 -1.32 1.34
CA THR A 202 -29.91 -1.89 0.19
C THR A 202 -29.57 -3.36 -0.05
N TRP A 203 -28.32 -3.76 0.19
CA TRP A 203 -27.91 -5.16 0.16
C TRP A 203 -28.59 -5.96 1.28
N TYR A 204 -28.61 -5.41 2.50
CA TYR A 204 -29.31 -6.01 3.63
C TYR A 204 -30.80 -6.21 3.34
N GLU A 205 -31.49 -5.21 2.79
CA GLU A 205 -32.90 -5.31 2.38
C GLU A 205 -33.12 -6.42 1.36
N LYS A 206 -32.32 -6.44 0.27
CA LYS A 206 -32.41 -7.48 -0.76
C LYS A 206 -32.20 -8.88 -0.20
N ILE A 207 -31.21 -9.07 0.67
CA ILE A 207 -30.93 -10.37 1.30
C ILE A 207 -32.08 -10.78 2.22
N ARG A 208 -32.52 -9.87 3.09
CA ARG A 208 -33.65 -10.07 4.02
C ARG A 208 -34.91 -10.48 3.28
N ASP A 209 -35.28 -9.76 2.23
CA ASP A 209 -36.53 -9.99 1.50
C ASP A 209 -36.44 -11.25 0.63
N LYS A 210 -35.27 -11.58 0.07
CA LYS A 210 -35.02 -12.87 -0.58
C LYS A 210 -35.22 -14.04 0.38
N ILE A 211 -34.66 -13.97 1.60
CA ILE A 211 -34.83 -15.03 2.61
C ILE A 211 -36.29 -15.15 3.05
N ARG A 212 -37.01 -14.03 3.17
CA ARG A 212 -38.45 -14.04 3.51
C ARG A 212 -39.30 -14.64 2.40
N GLY A 213 -39.01 -14.32 1.14
CA GLY A 213 -39.67 -14.92 -0.02
C GLY A 213 -39.47 -16.43 -0.06
N LEU A 214 -38.25 -16.92 0.21
CA LEU A 214 -37.96 -18.36 0.33
C LEU A 214 -38.74 -19.04 1.46
N ARG A 215 -39.17 -18.29 2.48
CA ARG A 215 -39.99 -18.76 3.61
C ARG A 215 -41.49 -18.48 3.42
N GLY A 216 -41.92 -18.12 2.21
CA GLY A 216 -43.33 -17.82 1.90
C GLY A 216 -43.88 -16.56 2.56
N ARG A 217 -43.02 -15.68 3.10
CA ARG A 217 -43.42 -14.42 3.75
C ARG A 217 -43.25 -13.24 2.79
N PRO A 218 -44.14 -12.24 2.81
CA PRO A 218 -43.99 -11.04 2.00
C PRO A 218 -42.76 -10.22 2.45
N ALA A 219 -42.21 -9.43 1.52
CA ALA A 219 -41.13 -8.48 1.77
C ALA A 219 -41.51 -7.49 2.88
N ILE A 220 -40.52 -7.04 3.67
CA ILE A 220 -40.73 -5.92 4.60
C ILE A 220 -40.48 -4.63 3.82
N GLY A 221 -41.15 -3.53 4.21
CA GLY A 221 -40.84 -2.21 3.69
C GLY A 221 -39.36 -1.79 3.90
N PRO A 222 -38.97 -0.63 3.34
CA PRO A 222 -37.62 -0.10 3.45
C PRO A 222 -37.14 0.02 4.91
N VAL A 223 -35.84 -0.12 5.12
CA VAL A 223 -35.21 0.12 6.42
C VAL A 223 -35.40 1.59 6.77
N ASP A 224 -35.85 1.83 7.99
CA ASP A 224 -36.03 3.15 8.53
C ASP A 224 -34.68 3.77 8.90
N TYR A 225 -34.21 4.69 8.07
CA TYR A 225 -32.94 5.42 8.27
C TYR A 225 -32.94 6.24 9.56
N THR A 226 -34.10 6.63 10.10
CA THR A 226 -34.15 7.38 11.36
C THR A 226 -33.62 6.56 12.54
N ARG A 227 -33.77 5.23 12.49
CA ARG A 227 -33.19 4.32 13.50
C ARG A 227 -31.67 4.27 13.43
N LEU A 228 -31.10 4.55 12.26
CA LEU A 228 -29.66 4.63 12.06
C LEU A 228 -29.11 6.03 12.34
N ALA A 229 -29.97 7.05 12.50
CA ALA A 229 -29.54 8.44 12.66
C ALA A 229 -28.68 8.64 13.91
N THR A 230 -29.02 8.02 15.05
CA THR A 230 -28.21 8.10 16.27
C THR A 230 -26.82 7.50 16.07
N VAL A 231 -26.74 6.34 15.44
CA VAL A 231 -25.47 5.67 15.13
C VAL A 231 -24.66 6.51 14.13
N THR A 232 -25.31 7.02 13.10
CA THR A 232 -24.71 7.90 12.09
C THR A 232 -24.15 9.15 12.74
N MET A 233 -24.90 9.80 13.62
CA MET A 233 -24.45 10.99 14.34
C MET A 233 -23.26 10.68 15.24
N ALA A 234 -23.29 9.56 15.98
CA ALA A 234 -22.16 9.13 16.79
C ALA A 234 -20.90 8.89 15.93
N LEU A 235 -21.04 8.23 14.79
CA LEU A 235 -19.94 8.01 13.84
C LEU A 235 -19.41 9.33 13.26
N VAL A 236 -20.28 10.27 12.91
CA VAL A 236 -19.90 11.61 12.43
C VAL A 236 -19.13 12.37 13.49
N VAL A 237 -19.58 12.35 14.75
CA VAL A 237 -18.89 13.00 15.86
C VAL A 237 -17.53 12.37 16.11
N VAL A 238 -17.44 11.04 16.18
CA VAL A 238 -16.18 10.32 16.37
C VAL A 238 -15.21 10.58 15.21
N GLY A 239 -15.70 10.51 13.96
CA GLY A 239 -14.91 10.83 12.78
C GLY A 239 -14.45 12.28 12.75
N GLY A 240 -15.31 13.22 13.13
CA GLY A 240 -14.96 14.64 13.24
C GLY A 240 -13.88 14.89 14.30
N LEU A 241 -14.00 14.28 15.48
CA LEU A 241 -12.96 14.34 16.51
C LEU A 241 -11.64 13.75 16.03
N PHE A 242 -11.68 12.65 15.28
CA PHE A 242 -10.50 12.04 14.67
C PHE A 242 -9.84 12.97 13.63
N VAL A 243 -10.63 13.66 12.80
CA VAL A 243 -10.12 14.67 11.85
C VAL A 243 -9.44 15.81 12.60
N VAL A 244 -10.07 16.33 13.67
CA VAL A 244 -9.46 17.38 14.50
C VAL A 244 -8.15 16.92 15.13
N LEU A 245 -8.11 15.69 15.64
CA LEU A 245 -6.91 15.10 16.22
C LEU A 245 -5.77 14.99 15.20
N THR A 246 -6.04 14.47 14.01
CA THR A 246 -5.02 14.33 12.96
C THR A 246 -4.53 15.67 12.44
N ILE A 247 -5.41 16.66 12.26
CA ILE A 247 -5.02 18.03 11.92
C ILE A 247 -4.12 18.61 13.00
N THR A 248 -4.49 18.45 14.27
CA THR A 248 -3.68 18.93 15.41
C THR A 248 -2.31 18.28 15.42
N ALA A 249 -2.25 16.96 15.22
CA ALA A 249 -0.99 16.21 15.14
C ALA A 249 -0.09 16.72 14.02
N ASP A 250 -0.64 16.99 12.83
CA ASP A 250 0.15 17.48 11.71
C ASP A 250 0.57 18.94 11.85
N ILE A 251 -0.16 19.75 12.61
CA ILE A 251 0.23 21.13 12.92
C ILE A 251 1.36 21.16 13.96
N VAL A 252 1.20 20.40 15.05
CA VAL A 252 2.12 20.42 16.20
C VAL A 252 3.38 19.59 15.93
N ASN A 253 3.25 18.45 15.27
CA ASN A 253 4.33 17.49 15.02
C ASN A 253 4.26 16.94 13.57
N PRO A 254 4.58 17.78 12.56
CA PRO A 254 4.46 17.44 11.16
C PRO A 254 5.44 16.35 10.73
N ILE A 255 4.97 15.43 9.88
CA ILE A 255 5.83 14.51 9.14
C ILE A 255 6.51 15.30 8.01
N ARG A 256 7.83 15.13 7.85
CA ARG A 256 8.63 15.77 6.79
C ARG A 256 9.16 14.72 5.80
N LEU A 257 9.34 15.13 4.54
CA LEU A 257 9.93 14.26 3.52
C LEU A 257 11.45 14.08 3.69
N THR A 258 12.12 15.03 4.34
CA THR A 258 13.57 15.04 4.62
C THR A 258 13.88 14.76 6.09
#